data_AF-A0A2N2CZZ0-F1
#
_entry.id   AF-A0A2N2CZZ0-F1
#
_cell.length_a   1.000
_cell.length_b   1.000
_cell.length_c   1.000
_cell.angle_alpha   90.00
_cell.angle_beta   90.00
_cell.angle_gamma   90.00
#
_symmetry.space_group_name_H-M   'P 1'
#
loop_
_entity.id
_entity.type
_entity.pdbx_description
1 polymer ?
#
loop_
_entity_poly.entity_id
_entity_poly.type
_entity_poly.pdbx_seq_one_letter_code
_entity_poly.pdbx_strand_id
1 'polypeptide(L)'
;MSNKKEKQATLAKKPVTGTIEAGNTIYRVFVEDIQGSGVGLYTATTGPNHPAGDGLSVLFGNGSPGTSFNTFRSFTTNTDYTVVNTFTTPPFTLFNIEPYASTQPIGTTGVRTTYILPGPPISPDELIIVQDVNVIGTTFNDSYIEVSVGITNDGDIPAQIGIRYLWDFIILSDDGPTFQALLPNGPVLTNEAEFTPPTFEAYQMVDNDTNPSPPSFIVYGTALGTSQLPVSIAPSKIQYASWSGSVVTAFDYATDPNKDIADEPINDTAVLYYWGHNTNSAVILEAGGGSFTRTAALFATKPGIVPPFINNNICAEFIRIFGACRQEAERTMTFRIPELKLRTYLGCSIKSRRCFVLRTSEPNEAEIVEAIILLSFVLDYQISISGRIRHIFRLFNFTTTTSILAPEGTRVSCEILESSCESTVSTNCLIQTTVQATVLVRSKGIETTILPFVAGCPTSLCNPEA
;
A
#
# COMPACT_ATOMS: atom_id res chain seq x y z
N MET A 1 -3.27 -31.46 -23.58
CA MET A 1 -2.21 -32.02 -22.70
C MET A 1 -0.88 -31.95 -23.43
N SER A 2 -0.12 -30.88 -23.20
CA SER A 2 1.26 -30.74 -23.70
C SER A 2 2.14 -30.45 -22.49
N ASN A 3 3.11 -31.32 -22.22
CA ASN A 3 4.06 -31.19 -21.12
C ASN A 3 4.96 -29.97 -21.35
N LYS A 4 4.73 -28.89 -20.60
CA LYS A 4 5.65 -27.74 -20.49
C LYS A 4 6.72 -28.12 -19.45
N LYS A 5 7.93 -28.43 -19.92
CA LYS A 5 9.11 -28.55 -19.06
C LYS A 5 9.55 -27.17 -18.60
N GLU A 6 9.91 -27.07 -17.32
CA GLU A 6 10.62 -25.95 -16.68
C GLU A 6 11.59 -25.28 -17.66
N LYS A 7 11.37 -24.00 -17.93
CA LYS A 7 12.36 -23.14 -18.58
C LYS A 7 12.75 -22.04 -17.61
N GLN A 8 13.96 -22.17 -17.08
CA GLN A 8 14.67 -21.13 -16.34
C GLN A 8 14.62 -19.80 -17.08
N ALA A 9 14.29 -18.73 -16.33
CA ALA A 9 14.43 -17.35 -16.77
C ALA A 9 15.89 -17.08 -17.20
N THR A 10 16.10 -16.97 -18.51
CA THR A 10 17.39 -16.58 -19.09
C THR A 10 17.19 -15.35 -19.97
N LEU A 11 18.07 -14.36 -19.76
CA LEU A 11 18.29 -13.08 -20.46
C LEU A 11 17.50 -12.83 -21.75
N ALA A 12 16.86 -11.64 -21.80
CA ALA A 12 16.19 -10.98 -22.93
C ALA A 12 16.35 -11.70 -24.28
N LYS A 13 15.35 -12.50 -24.62
CA LYS A 13 15.26 -13.18 -25.91
C LYS A 13 14.96 -12.14 -26.99
N LYS A 14 15.68 -12.16 -28.12
CA LYS A 14 15.34 -11.34 -29.29
C LYS A 14 13.85 -11.56 -29.65
N PRO A 15 13.12 -10.51 -30.05
CA PRO A 15 11.73 -10.66 -30.46
C PRO A 15 11.64 -11.74 -31.54
N VAL A 16 10.64 -12.60 -31.39
CA VAL A 16 10.33 -13.61 -32.41
C VAL A 16 9.94 -12.86 -33.69
N THR A 17 10.33 -13.37 -34.86
CA THR A 17 9.86 -12.82 -36.13
C THR A 17 8.34 -12.72 -36.08
N GLY A 18 7.79 -11.52 -36.21
CA GLY A 18 6.34 -11.29 -36.05
C GLY A 18 5.88 -10.57 -34.80
N THR A 19 6.80 -9.90 -34.11
CA THR A 19 6.46 -9.16 -32.89
C THR A 19 7.08 -7.78 -32.95
N ILE A 20 6.25 -6.75 -32.78
CA ILE A 20 6.71 -5.37 -32.62
C ILE A 20 7.07 -5.17 -31.14
N GLU A 21 8.34 -4.92 -30.88
CA GLU A 21 8.84 -4.47 -29.58
C GLU A 21 8.85 -2.94 -29.52
N ALA A 22 8.30 -2.38 -28.45
CA ALA A 22 8.34 -0.96 -28.16
C ALA A 22 8.47 -0.73 -26.64
N GLY A 23 8.77 0.49 -26.22
CA GLY A 23 8.81 0.86 -24.81
C GLY A 23 9.85 1.94 -24.50
N ASN A 24 10.24 1.99 -23.24
CA ASN A 24 11.30 2.87 -22.76
C ASN A 24 12.35 2.05 -21.99
N THR A 25 13.21 2.70 -21.22
CA THR A 25 14.24 1.97 -20.46
C THR A 25 13.71 1.26 -19.22
N ILE A 26 12.46 1.50 -18.82
CA ILE A 26 11.83 0.96 -17.61
C ILE A 26 10.89 -0.20 -17.94
N TYR A 27 10.12 -0.13 -19.03
CA TYR A 27 9.30 -1.23 -19.50
C TYR A 27 9.42 -1.42 -21.01
N ARG A 28 9.14 -2.64 -21.43
CA ARG A 28 9.01 -3.05 -22.83
C ARG A 28 7.67 -3.74 -23.02
N VAL A 29 7.04 -3.46 -24.15
CA VAL A 29 5.80 -4.10 -24.61
C VAL A 29 6.05 -4.76 -25.95
N PHE A 30 5.36 -5.86 -26.17
CA PHE A 30 5.51 -6.71 -27.33
C PHE A 30 4.11 -7.01 -27.86
N VAL A 31 3.89 -6.78 -29.16
CA VAL A 31 2.59 -7.00 -29.80
C VAL A 31 2.75 -7.85 -31.05
N GLU A 32 1.90 -8.86 -31.19
CA GLU A 32 1.84 -9.74 -32.36
C GLU A 32 1.38 -8.98 -33.61
N ASP A 33 2.15 -9.07 -34.70
CA ASP A 33 1.86 -8.38 -35.97
C ASP A 33 1.68 -9.31 -37.18
N ILE A 34 1.76 -10.63 -36.99
CA ILE A 34 1.55 -11.61 -38.07
C ILE A 34 0.09 -12.04 -38.13
N GLN A 35 -0.50 -11.80 -39.30
CA GLN A 35 -1.79 -12.36 -39.69
C GLN A 35 -1.79 -13.91 -39.59
N GLY A 36 -2.79 -14.44 -38.89
CA GLY A 36 -2.96 -15.86 -38.57
C GLY A 36 -2.30 -16.30 -37.25
N SER A 37 -1.68 -15.38 -36.50
CA SER A 37 -0.99 -15.65 -35.22
C SER A 37 -1.65 -14.95 -34.03
N GLY A 38 -2.79 -14.29 -34.22
CA GLY A 38 -3.51 -13.51 -33.24
C GLY A 38 -3.01 -12.06 -33.16
N VAL A 39 -3.07 -11.34 -34.28
CA VAL A 39 -2.67 -9.92 -34.36
C VAL A 39 -3.26 -9.11 -33.21
N GLY A 40 -2.43 -8.38 -32.47
CA GLY A 40 -2.85 -7.61 -31.31
C GLY A 40 -2.83 -8.34 -29.97
N LEU A 41 -2.46 -9.63 -29.92
CA LEU A 41 -1.98 -10.28 -28.69
C LEU A 41 -0.78 -9.49 -28.14
N TYR A 42 -0.66 -9.38 -26.82
CA TYR A 42 0.44 -8.62 -26.21
C TYR A 42 1.04 -9.30 -24.98
N THR A 43 2.26 -8.87 -24.64
CA THR A 43 2.93 -9.17 -23.37
C THR A 43 3.84 -8.00 -22.99
N ALA A 44 4.33 -7.97 -21.76
CA ALA A 44 5.19 -6.91 -21.27
C ALA A 44 6.28 -7.43 -20.33
N THR A 45 7.43 -6.77 -20.37
CA THR A 45 8.55 -7.02 -19.45
C THR A 45 9.07 -5.72 -18.85
N THR A 46 9.82 -5.82 -17.77
CA THR A 46 10.70 -4.74 -17.33
C THR A 46 11.80 -4.50 -18.37
N GLY A 47 12.30 -3.26 -18.39
CA GLY A 47 13.41 -2.82 -19.22
C GLY A 47 14.73 -2.73 -18.45
N PRO A 48 15.83 -2.35 -19.13
CA PRO A 48 17.19 -2.43 -18.59
C PRO A 48 17.47 -1.55 -17.37
N ASN A 49 16.70 -0.47 -17.17
CA ASN A 49 16.86 0.45 -16.06
C ASN A 49 15.80 0.24 -14.95
N HIS A 50 15.00 -0.83 -15.03
CA HIS A 50 14.01 -1.11 -14.00
C HIS A 50 14.69 -1.59 -12.69
N PRO A 51 14.35 -1.05 -11.51
CA PRO A 51 15.01 -1.39 -10.24
C PRO A 51 14.90 -2.86 -9.82
N ALA A 52 13.87 -3.57 -10.30
CA ALA A 52 13.70 -5.00 -10.07
C ALA A 52 14.66 -5.88 -10.92
N GLY A 53 15.18 -5.35 -12.02
CA GLY A 53 16.00 -6.08 -13.00
C GLY A 53 15.46 -5.98 -14.42
N ASP A 54 16.30 -6.30 -15.41
CA ASP A 54 15.97 -6.28 -16.84
C ASP A 54 15.25 -7.56 -17.29
N GLY A 55 14.27 -7.41 -18.18
CA GLY A 55 13.62 -8.53 -18.85
C GLY A 55 12.79 -9.44 -17.94
N LEU A 56 12.32 -8.93 -16.80
CA LEU A 56 11.37 -9.65 -15.94
C LEU A 56 9.98 -9.53 -16.54
N SER A 57 9.30 -10.66 -16.77
CA SER A 57 7.92 -10.68 -17.24
C SER A 57 7.01 -9.94 -16.26
N VAL A 58 6.17 -9.04 -16.78
CA VAL A 58 5.05 -8.42 -16.06
C VAL A 58 3.75 -9.14 -16.43
N LEU A 59 3.66 -9.51 -17.70
CA LEU A 59 2.66 -10.44 -18.24
C LEU A 59 3.39 -11.68 -18.79
N PHE A 60 2.72 -12.83 -18.80
CA PHE A 60 3.29 -14.06 -19.35
C PHE A 60 3.69 -13.89 -20.82
N GLY A 61 4.77 -14.57 -21.21
CA GLY A 61 5.22 -14.63 -22.61
C GLY A 61 6.68 -14.24 -22.82
N ASN A 62 7.30 -13.51 -21.88
CA ASN A 62 8.71 -13.11 -21.95
C ASN A 62 9.10 -12.52 -23.32
N GLY A 63 8.33 -11.50 -23.73
CA GLY A 63 8.47 -10.85 -25.03
C GLY A 63 7.92 -11.61 -26.24
N SER A 64 7.30 -12.77 -26.03
CA SER A 64 6.54 -13.50 -27.03
C SER A 64 5.04 -13.43 -26.68
N PRO A 65 4.25 -12.57 -27.33
CA PRO A 65 2.81 -12.48 -27.11
C PRO A 65 2.11 -13.82 -27.35
N GLY A 66 0.97 -14.04 -26.69
CA GLY A 66 0.23 -15.29 -26.87
C GLY A 66 -0.89 -15.55 -25.87
N THR A 67 -0.84 -14.92 -24.70
CA THR A 67 -1.72 -15.30 -23.58
C THR A 67 -2.53 -14.15 -23.00
N SER A 68 -2.17 -12.89 -23.28
CA SER A 68 -2.97 -11.70 -22.97
C SER A 68 -3.60 -11.12 -24.23
N PHE A 69 -4.91 -10.90 -24.22
CA PHE A 69 -5.70 -10.35 -25.33
C PHE A 69 -6.97 -9.67 -24.83
N ASN A 70 -7.67 -9.03 -25.76
CA ASN A 70 -8.94 -8.38 -25.51
C ASN A 70 -10.04 -9.06 -26.33
N THR A 71 -11.25 -9.12 -25.77
CA THR A 71 -12.47 -9.52 -26.47
C THR A 71 -13.46 -8.36 -26.41
N PHE A 72 -14.21 -8.16 -27.49
CA PHE A 72 -15.25 -7.14 -27.58
C PHE A 72 -16.61 -7.81 -27.81
N ARG A 73 -17.63 -7.41 -27.07
CA ARG A 73 -18.97 -7.98 -27.17
C ARG A 73 -19.94 -6.95 -27.70
N SER A 74 -20.67 -7.27 -28.77
CA SER A 74 -21.85 -6.53 -29.19
C SER A 74 -23.11 -7.22 -28.66
N PHE A 75 -23.79 -6.54 -27.73
CA PHE A 75 -25.10 -6.94 -27.25
C PHE A 75 -26.21 -6.65 -28.27
N THR A 76 -25.94 -5.80 -29.27
CA THR A 76 -26.87 -5.50 -30.35
C THR A 76 -27.00 -6.68 -31.33
N THR A 77 -25.87 -7.27 -31.72
CA THR A 77 -25.83 -8.37 -32.72
C THR A 77 -25.67 -9.76 -32.09
N ASN A 78 -25.46 -9.84 -30.77
CA ASN A 78 -25.06 -11.06 -30.06
C ASN A 78 -23.75 -11.64 -30.65
N THR A 79 -22.71 -10.80 -30.72
CA THR A 79 -21.41 -11.19 -31.30
C THR A 79 -20.28 -10.95 -30.31
N ASP A 80 -19.40 -11.93 -30.14
CA ASP A 80 -18.10 -11.80 -29.48
C ASP A 80 -17.00 -11.75 -30.54
N TYR A 81 -16.28 -10.63 -30.55
CA TYR A 81 -15.17 -10.31 -31.44
C TYR A 81 -13.83 -10.61 -30.75
N THR A 82 -13.04 -11.49 -31.33
CA THR A 82 -11.73 -11.88 -30.78
C THR A 82 -10.77 -12.32 -31.88
N VAL A 83 -9.49 -12.42 -31.55
CA VAL A 83 -8.41 -12.91 -32.43
C VAL A 83 -7.95 -14.33 -32.06
N VAL A 84 -8.50 -14.90 -30.98
CA VAL A 84 -8.17 -16.24 -30.49
C VAL A 84 -9.38 -17.17 -30.58
N ASN A 85 -9.13 -18.47 -30.77
CA ASN A 85 -10.20 -19.46 -30.78
C ASN A 85 -10.70 -19.72 -29.36
N THR A 86 -11.90 -19.22 -29.05
CA THR A 86 -12.55 -19.33 -27.74
C THR A 86 -13.96 -19.89 -27.85
N PHE A 87 -14.56 -20.25 -26.72
CA PHE A 87 -15.96 -20.59 -26.61
C PHE A 87 -16.78 -19.36 -26.25
N THR A 88 -17.91 -19.17 -26.93
CA THR A 88 -18.91 -18.16 -26.59
C THR A 88 -20.15 -18.83 -26.03
N THR A 89 -20.89 -18.11 -25.19
CA THR A 89 -22.12 -18.56 -24.54
C THR A 89 -23.31 -18.18 -25.40
N PRO A 90 -24.25 -19.09 -25.72
CA PRO A 90 -25.48 -18.72 -26.40
C PRO A 90 -26.24 -17.61 -25.63
N PRO A 91 -26.85 -16.62 -26.31
CA PRO A 91 -27.09 -16.55 -27.76
C PRO A 91 -25.94 -15.94 -28.58
N PHE A 92 -24.78 -15.65 -27.96
CA PHE A 92 -23.67 -15.02 -28.66
C PHE A 92 -23.01 -15.97 -29.67
N THR A 93 -22.49 -15.38 -30.73
CA THR A 93 -21.70 -16.04 -31.76
C THR A 93 -20.29 -15.47 -31.79
N LEU A 94 -19.32 -16.27 -32.22
CA LEU A 94 -17.93 -15.83 -32.29
C LEU A 94 -17.62 -15.27 -33.68
N PHE A 95 -16.94 -14.14 -33.75
CA PHE A 95 -16.45 -13.54 -34.98
C PHE A 95 -14.95 -13.26 -34.88
N ASN A 96 -14.16 -13.85 -35.81
CA ASN A 96 -12.72 -13.61 -35.86
C ASN A 96 -12.44 -12.25 -36.50
N ILE A 97 -11.87 -11.32 -35.72
CA ILE A 97 -11.53 -9.96 -36.20
C ILE A 97 -10.11 -9.87 -36.77
N GLU A 98 -9.30 -10.90 -36.62
CA GLU A 98 -7.89 -10.89 -37.05
C GLU A 98 -7.70 -10.49 -38.52
N PRO A 99 -8.48 -10.98 -39.50
CA PRO A 99 -8.31 -10.60 -40.91
C PRO A 99 -8.51 -9.10 -41.19
N TYR A 100 -9.09 -8.38 -40.25
CA TYR A 100 -9.37 -6.94 -40.32
C TYR A 100 -8.34 -6.10 -39.56
N ALA A 101 -7.32 -6.75 -38.99
CA ALA A 101 -6.32 -6.13 -38.13
C ALA A 101 -5.14 -5.56 -38.93
N SER A 102 -4.61 -4.44 -38.46
CA SER A 102 -3.33 -3.87 -38.85
C SER A 102 -2.60 -3.34 -37.63
N THR A 103 -1.26 -3.40 -37.63
CA THR A 103 -0.44 -2.92 -36.52
C THR A 103 0.55 -1.85 -37.00
N GLN A 104 0.85 -0.91 -36.12
CA GLN A 104 1.87 0.11 -36.37
C GLN A 104 2.48 0.61 -35.06
N PRO A 105 3.77 0.98 -35.04
CA PRO A 105 4.39 1.60 -33.87
C PRO A 105 3.77 2.96 -33.51
N ILE A 106 3.63 3.23 -32.21
CA ILE A 106 3.34 4.54 -31.64
C ILE A 106 4.67 5.17 -31.23
N GLY A 107 5.36 5.78 -32.20
CA GLY A 107 6.74 6.22 -31.99
C GLY A 107 7.64 5.05 -31.59
N THR A 108 8.36 5.19 -30.48
CA THR A 108 9.19 4.12 -29.90
C THR A 108 8.59 3.47 -28.66
N THR A 109 7.48 3.99 -28.13
CA THR A 109 7.01 3.67 -26.79
C THR A 109 5.89 2.64 -26.76
N GLY A 110 5.19 2.45 -27.88
CA GLY A 110 4.06 1.54 -27.94
C GLY A 110 3.73 1.04 -29.33
N VAL A 111 2.65 0.28 -29.41
CA VAL A 111 2.12 -0.29 -30.65
C VAL A 111 0.61 -0.09 -30.67
N ARG A 112 0.10 0.32 -31.83
CA ARG A 112 -1.33 0.44 -32.12
C ARG A 112 -1.75 -0.73 -32.99
N THR A 113 -2.79 -1.44 -32.58
CA THR A 113 -3.54 -2.38 -33.41
C THR A 113 -4.87 -1.76 -33.77
N THR A 114 -5.22 -1.75 -35.05
CA THR A 114 -6.51 -1.23 -35.54
C THR A 114 -7.24 -2.33 -36.28
N TYR A 115 -8.49 -2.60 -35.88
CA TYR A 115 -9.42 -3.50 -36.54
C TYR A 115 -10.51 -2.67 -37.21
N ILE A 116 -10.70 -2.85 -38.51
CA ILE A 116 -11.72 -2.12 -39.29
C ILE A 116 -12.77 -3.13 -39.78
N LEU A 117 -13.91 -3.18 -39.10
CA LEU A 117 -15.01 -4.07 -39.41
C LEU A 117 -15.98 -3.36 -40.36
N PRO A 118 -16.19 -3.84 -41.60
CA PRO A 118 -16.90 -3.12 -42.66
C PRO A 118 -18.43 -3.19 -42.60
N GLY A 119 -19.01 -3.87 -41.60
CA GLY A 119 -20.44 -4.05 -41.45
C GLY A 119 -21.05 -5.18 -42.29
N PRO A 120 -22.37 -5.40 -42.17
CA PRO A 120 -23.06 -6.47 -42.87
C PRO A 120 -22.99 -6.31 -44.41
N PRO A 121 -22.86 -7.41 -45.17
CA PRO A 121 -22.94 -8.80 -44.71
C PRO A 121 -21.58 -9.41 -44.29
N ILE A 122 -20.50 -8.63 -44.22
CA ILE A 122 -19.14 -9.14 -44.01
C ILE A 122 -18.84 -9.32 -42.51
N SER A 123 -19.16 -8.32 -41.69
CA SER A 123 -19.13 -8.40 -40.23
C SER A 123 -20.51 -8.07 -39.64
N PRO A 124 -20.87 -8.56 -38.44
CA PRO A 124 -22.18 -8.26 -37.86
C PRO A 124 -22.39 -6.77 -37.54
N ASP A 125 -21.34 -6.08 -37.08
CA ASP A 125 -21.33 -4.63 -36.82
C ASP A 125 -20.30 -3.93 -37.71
N GLU A 126 -20.49 -2.63 -37.95
CA GLU A 126 -19.54 -1.73 -38.61
C GLU A 126 -18.79 -0.90 -37.54
N LEU A 127 -17.61 -1.39 -37.14
CA LEU A 127 -16.87 -0.86 -36.00
C LEU A 127 -15.41 -0.59 -36.38
N ILE A 128 -14.84 0.48 -35.84
CA ILE A 128 -13.40 0.69 -35.78
C ILE A 128 -12.96 0.46 -34.35
N ILE A 129 -12.06 -0.49 -34.13
CA ILE A 129 -11.51 -0.82 -32.82
C ILE A 129 -10.02 -0.48 -32.85
N VAL A 130 -9.58 0.39 -31.95
CA VAL A 130 -8.18 0.81 -31.80
C VAL A 130 -7.68 0.35 -30.44
N GLN A 131 -6.69 -0.54 -30.42
CA GLN A 131 -6.00 -0.99 -29.23
C GLN A 131 -4.58 -0.43 -29.22
N ASP A 132 -4.27 0.38 -28.22
CA ASP A 132 -2.92 0.88 -27.96
C ASP A 132 -2.34 0.14 -26.75
N VAL A 133 -1.15 -0.44 -26.93
CA VAL A 133 -0.32 -0.98 -25.86
C VAL A 133 0.95 -0.13 -25.81
N ASN A 134 1.09 0.69 -24.78
CA ASN A 134 2.07 1.77 -24.76
C ASN A 134 2.78 1.86 -23.41
N VAL A 135 4.04 2.29 -23.41
CA VAL A 135 4.76 2.65 -22.20
C VAL A 135 4.77 4.16 -22.05
N ILE A 136 4.13 4.66 -21.01
CA ILE A 136 4.15 6.08 -20.64
C ILE A 136 5.36 6.36 -19.74
N GLY A 137 5.83 7.60 -19.69
CA GLY A 137 6.91 8.05 -18.81
C GLY A 137 8.32 7.83 -19.36
N THR A 138 9.32 8.23 -18.56
CA THR A 138 10.75 8.20 -18.97
C THR A 138 11.69 7.69 -17.89
N THR A 139 11.26 7.70 -16.64
CA THR A 139 11.99 7.30 -15.43
C THR A 139 11.20 6.24 -14.67
N PHE A 140 11.82 5.59 -13.69
CA PHE A 140 11.10 4.64 -12.86
C PHE A 140 9.86 5.25 -12.17
N ASN A 141 9.94 6.54 -11.79
CA ASN A 141 8.90 7.19 -11.00
C ASN A 141 7.68 7.67 -11.81
N ASP A 142 7.77 7.69 -13.14
CA ASP A 142 6.67 8.16 -14.00
C ASP A 142 6.34 7.15 -15.11
N SER A 143 7.04 6.01 -15.16
CA SER A 143 6.79 4.99 -16.18
C SER A 143 5.75 3.96 -15.76
N TYR A 144 4.86 3.64 -16.68
CA TYR A 144 3.88 2.56 -16.55
C TYR A 144 3.49 2.04 -17.94
N ILE A 145 2.97 0.82 -18.00
CA ILE A 145 2.38 0.21 -19.19
C ILE A 145 0.90 0.58 -19.20
N GLU A 146 0.41 1.10 -20.33
CA GLU A 146 -0.97 1.49 -20.56
C GLU A 146 -1.55 0.62 -21.68
N VAL A 147 -2.71 0.02 -21.42
CA VAL A 147 -3.54 -0.61 -22.44
C VAL A 147 -4.82 0.20 -22.60
N SER A 148 -5.01 0.77 -23.78
CA SER A 148 -6.16 1.62 -24.11
C SER A 148 -6.89 1.06 -25.31
N VAL A 149 -8.21 0.88 -25.20
CA VAL A 149 -9.06 0.46 -26.31
C VAL A 149 -10.10 1.54 -26.58
N GLY A 150 -10.07 2.08 -27.79
CA GLY A 150 -11.13 2.89 -28.37
C GLY A 150 -12.00 2.08 -29.31
N ILE A 151 -13.32 2.30 -29.26
CA ILE A 151 -14.27 1.71 -30.23
C ILE A 151 -15.16 2.82 -30.76
N THR A 152 -15.25 2.89 -32.09
CA THR A 152 -16.15 3.79 -32.83
C THR A 152 -17.16 2.94 -33.61
N ASN A 153 -18.43 3.31 -33.55
CA ASN A 153 -19.50 2.73 -34.35
C ASN A 153 -19.72 3.57 -35.61
N ASP A 154 -19.28 3.06 -36.75
CA ASP A 154 -19.45 3.74 -38.05
C ASP A 154 -20.75 3.31 -38.75
N GLY A 155 -21.47 2.32 -38.20
CA GLY A 155 -22.72 1.84 -38.76
C GLY A 155 -23.92 2.76 -38.52
N ASP A 156 -25.01 2.46 -39.24
CA ASP A 156 -26.26 3.23 -39.22
C ASP A 156 -27.18 2.93 -38.01
N ILE A 157 -26.80 2.00 -37.14
CA ILE A 157 -27.60 1.56 -35.97
C ILE A 157 -26.76 1.71 -34.70
N PRO A 158 -27.32 2.23 -33.59
CA PRO A 158 -26.60 2.28 -32.33
C PRO A 158 -26.16 0.89 -31.84
N ALA A 159 -24.94 0.81 -31.32
CA ALA A 159 -24.35 -0.43 -30.84
C ALA A 159 -24.21 -0.42 -29.30
N GLN A 160 -24.55 -1.53 -28.64
CA GLN A 160 -24.30 -1.74 -27.22
C GLN A 160 -23.06 -2.63 -27.06
N ILE A 161 -21.96 -2.05 -26.56
CA ILE A 161 -20.65 -2.69 -26.56
C ILE A 161 -20.13 -2.97 -25.15
N GLY A 162 -19.55 -4.15 -24.97
CA GLY A 162 -18.71 -4.52 -23.85
C GLY A 162 -17.26 -4.79 -24.26
N ILE A 163 -16.31 -4.56 -23.36
CA ILE A 163 -14.89 -4.86 -23.52
C ILE A 163 -14.47 -5.78 -22.38
N ARG A 164 -13.70 -6.82 -22.71
CA ARG A 164 -12.96 -7.64 -21.75
C ARG A 164 -11.47 -7.56 -22.04
N TYR A 165 -10.66 -7.18 -21.06
CA TYR A 165 -9.21 -7.45 -21.11
C TYR A 165 -8.93 -8.73 -20.35
N LEU A 166 -8.03 -9.56 -20.87
CA LEU A 166 -7.48 -10.73 -20.20
C LEU A 166 -5.97 -10.52 -20.08
N TRP A 167 -5.49 -10.36 -18.85
CA TRP A 167 -4.07 -10.21 -18.55
C TRP A 167 -3.58 -11.45 -17.80
N ASP A 168 -2.65 -12.16 -18.43
CA ASP A 168 -1.99 -13.36 -17.92
C ASP A 168 -0.73 -12.95 -17.14
N PHE A 169 -0.66 -13.26 -15.85
CA PHE A 169 0.41 -12.78 -14.98
C PHE A 169 1.43 -13.87 -14.70
N ILE A 170 2.71 -13.48 -14.69
CA ILE A 170 3.79 -14.31 -14.15
C ILE A 170 4.78 -13.41 -13.43
N ILE A 171 5.25 -13.83 -12.26
CA ILE A 171 6.28 -13.14 -11.47
C ILE A 171 7.44 -14.12 -11.29
N LEU A 172 8.51 -13.89 -12.04
CA LEU A 172 9.63 -14.83 -12.19
C LEU A 172 9.17 -16.21 -12.71
N SER A 173 9.11 -17.20 -11.82
CA SER A 173 8.67 -18.58 -12.11
C SER A 173 7.28 -18.89 -11.58
N ASP A 174 6.69 -17.98 -10.81
CA ASP A 174 5.35 -18.10 -10.25
C ASP A 174 4.33 -17.61 -11.29
N ASP A 175 3.56 -18.55 -11.84
CA ASP A 175 2.52 -18.34 -12.86
C ASP A 175 1.13 -18.15 -12.20
N GLY A 176 1.06 -18.27 -10.88
CA GLY A 176 -0.12 -18.03 -10.05
C GLY A 176 0.09 -16.99 -8.95
N PRO A 177 0.62 -15.79 -9.23
CA PRO A 177 0.82 -14.80 -8.18
C PRO A 177 -0.50 -14.42 -7.49
N THR A 178 -0.45 -14.30 -6.17
CA THR A 178 -1.58 -13.82 -5.34
C THR A 178 -2.07 -12.43 -5.73
N PHE A 179 -3.37 -12.17 -5.52
CA PHE A 179 -3.99 -10.87 -5.73
C PHE A 179 -4.30 -10.17 -4.41
N GLN A 180 -4.11 -8.85 -4.33
CA GLN A 180 -4.61 -8.04 -3.22
C GLN A 180 -5.14 -6.69 -3.70
N ALA A 181 -6.39 -6.38 -3.36
CA ALA A 181 -6.96 -5.04 -3.56
C ALA A 181 -6.25 -4.00 -2.68
N LEU A 182 -6.04 -2.79 -3.19
CA LEU A 182 -5.36 -1.69 -2.55
C LEU A 182 -6.21 -0.42 -2.58
N LEU A 183 -6.12 0.37 -1.51
CA LEU A 183 -6.85 1.63 -1.35
C LEU A 183 -8.38 1.47 -1.58
N PRO A 184 -9.09 0.80 -0.65
CA PRO A 184 -8.62 0.25 0.62
C PRO A 184 -7.94 -1.13 0.48
N ASN A 185 -7.07 -1.47 1.44
CA ASN A 185 -6.37 -2.76 1.43
C ASN A 185 -7.33 -3.91 1.74
N GLY A 186 -7.48 -4.84 0.79
CA GLY A 186 -8.20 -6.09 0.96
C GLY A 186 -7.33 -7.21 1.52
N PRO A 187 -7.90 -8.41 1.74
CA PRO A 187 -7.12 -9.61 2.01
C PRO A 187 -6.26 -10.00 0.79
N VAL A 188 -5.18 -10.74 1.04
CA VAL A 188 -4.44 -11.45 -0.01
C VAL A 188 -5.27 -12.66 -0.42
N LEU A 189 -5.50 -12.82 -1.72
CA LEU A 189 -6.35 -13.84 -2.31
C LEU A 189 -5.51 -14.85 -3.09
N THR A 190 -5.75 -16.13 -2.81
CA THR A 190 -5.25 -17.26 -3.62
C THR A 190 -6.38 -17.86 -4.48
N ASN A 191 -7.62 -17.79 -4.00
CA ASN A 191 -8.80 -18.24 -4.74
C ASN A 191 -9.34 -17.20 -5.73
N GLU A 192 -10.06 -17.67 -6.76
CA GLU A 192 -10.77 -16.78 -7.68
C GLU A 192 -11.70 -15.82 -6.95
N ALA A 193 -11.78 -14.59 -7.45
CA ALA A 193 -12.63 -13.56 -6.87
C ALA A 193 -13.19 -12.64 -7.94
N GLU A 194 -14.35 -12.07 -7.64
CA GLU A 194 -15.03 -11.11 -8.50
C GLU A 194 -15.34 -9.82 -7.72
N PHE A 195 -15.17 -8.68 -8.39
CA PHE A 195 -15.43 -7.35 -7.87
C PHE A 195 -16.35 -6.59 -8.82
N THR A 196 -17.65 -6.50 -8.49
CA THR A 196 -18.70 -5.96 -9.37
C THR A 196 -19.60 -4.93 -8.64
N PRO A 197 -19.42 -3.62 -8.85
CA PRO A 197 -18.21 -2.97 -9.39
C PRO A 197 -17.04 -3.03 -8.38
N PRO A 198 -15.78 -2.82 -8.80
CA PRO A 198 -14.66 -2.70 -7.87
C PRO A 198 -14.79 -1.44 -7.01
N THR A 199 -14.34 -1.54 -5.75
CA THR A 199 -14.39 -0.46 -4.75
C THR A 199 -13.00 -0.02 -4.28
N PHE A 200 -11.95 -0.39 -5.02
CA PHE A 200 -10.55 -0.15 -4.70
C PHE A 200 -9.84 0.56 -5.86
N GLU A 201 -8.83 1.38 -5.57
CA GLU A 201 -8.14 2.16 -6.61
C GLU A 201 -7.20 1.34 -7.47
N ALA A 202 -6.53 0.36 -6.87
CA ALA A 202 -5.52 -0.48 -7.52
C ALA A 202 -5.48 -1.89 -6.89
N TYR A 203 -4.72 -2.79 -7.47
CA TYR A 203 -4.37 -4.07 -6.85
C TYR A 203 -2.89 -4.36 -7.03
N GLN A 204 -2.40 -5.32 -6.27
CA GLN A 204 -1.08 -5.91 -6.48
C GLN A 204 -1.16 -7.41 -6.74
N MET A 205 -0.19 -7.86 -7.53
CA MET A 205 0.15 -9.25 -7.82
C MET A 205 1.52 -9.54 -7.20
N VAL A 206 1.62 -10.62 -6.44
CA VAL A 206 2.83 -10.99 -5.68
C VAL A 206 3.08 -12.49 -5.80
N ASP A 207 4.33 -12.88 -6.08
CA ASP A 207 4.76 -14.27 -6.00
C ASP A 207 4.59 -14.82 -4.58
N ASN A 208 3.99 -16.01 -4.47
CA ASN A 208 3.72 -16.73 -3.23
C ASN A 208 4.34 -18.13 -3.21
N ASP A 209 4.81 -18.63 -4.34
CA ASP A 209 5.47 -19.91 -4.42
C ASP A 209 6.84 -19.81 -5.14
N THR A 210 7.61 -20.89 -5.13
CA THR A 210 8.95 -21.00 -5.74
C THR A 210 10.09 -20.11 -5.21
N ASN A 211 9.83 -19.08 -4.39
CA ASN A 211 10.84 -18.21 -3.76
C ASN A 211 10.88 -18.38 -2.22
N PRO A 212 12.08 -18.54 -1.58
CA PRO A 212 12.19 -18.59 -0.12
C PRO A 212 11.90 -17.27 0.61
N SER A 213 11.78 -16.14 -0.09
CA SER A 213 11.54 -14.82 0.50
C SER A 213 10.67 -13.93 -0.41
N PRO A 214 9.40 -14.28 -0.62
CA PRO A 214 8.46 -13.44 -1.37
C PRO A 214 8.19 -12.10 -0.66
N PRO A 215 7.83 -11.03 -1.39
CA PRO A 215 7.81 -10.93 -2.85
C PRO A 215 9.22 -10.84 -3.48
N SER A 216 9.41 -11.34 -4.69
CA SER A 216 10.57 -11.07 -5.55
C SER A 216 10.50 -9.67 -6.16
N PHE A 217 9.35 -9.33 -6.71
CA PHE A 217 8.93 -8.00 -7.13
C PHE A 217 7.40 -7.97 -7.19
N ILE A 218 6.82 -6.77 -7.19
CA ILE A 218 5.38 -6.59 -7.10
C ILE A 218 4.91 -5.94 -8.39
N VAL A 219 3.88 -6.52 -9.02
CA VAL A 219 3.19 -5.90 -10.16
C VAL A 219 1.88 -5.31 -9.66
N TYR A 220 1.57 -4.08 -10.07
CA TYR A 220 0.34 -3.39 -9.73
C TYR A 220 -0.50 -3.19 -10.97
N GLY A 221 -1.82 -3.25 -10.81
CA GLY A 221 -2.80 -2.84 -11.82
C GLY A 221 -3.79 -1.83 -11.27
N THR A 222 -4.28 -0.92 -12.12
CA THR A 222 -5.28 0.09 -11.75
C THR A 222 -6.69 -0.46 -11.83
N ALA A 223 -7.57 -0.14 -10.88
CA ALA A 223 -9.00 -0.42 -10.95
C ALA A 223 -9.82 0.86 -11.13
N LEU A 224 -10.10 1.59 -10.05
CA LEU A 224 -10.70 2.93 -10.15
C LEU A 224 -9.70 3.99 -10.63
N GLY A 225 -8.40 3.68 -10.62
CA GLY A 225 -7.31 4.62 -10.87
C GLY A 225 -6.88 5.34 -9.60
N THR A 226 -5.68 5.90 -9.63
CA THR A 226 -5.16 6.73 -8.53
C THR A 226 -5.09 8.18 -8.99
N SER A 227 -5.01 9.13 -8.06
CA SER A 227 -4.79 10.55 -8.40
C SER A 227 -3.54 10.81 -9.26
N GLN A 228 -2.60 9.86 -9.33
CA GLN A 228 -1.36 9.93 -10.09
C GLN A 228 -1.37 9.11 -11.39
N LEU A 229 -2.33 8.19 -11.54
CA LEU A 229 -2.56 7.42 -12.77
C LEU A 229 -4.00 7.67 -13.24
N PRO A 230 -4.21 8.64 -14.14
CA PRO A 230 -5.54 8.97 -14.61
C PRO A 230 -6.05 7.91 -15.58
N VAL A 231 -6.59 6.80 -15.07
CA VAL A 231 -7.51 5.95 -15.82
C VAL A 231 -8.90 6.55 -15.66
N SER A 232 -9.49 7.04 -16.76
CA SER A 232 -10.62 7.98 -16.67
C SER A 232 -11.94 7.34 -16.26
N ILE A 233 -12.10 6.03 -16.46
CA ILE A 233 -13.38 5.34 -16.27
C ILE A 233 -13.14 3.93 -15.70
N ALA A 234 -13.63 3.71 -14.47
CA ALA A 234 -13.58 2.43 -13.79
C ALA A 234 -14.23 1.28 -14.59
N PRO A 235 -13.68 0.07 -14.53
CA PRO A 235 -14.34 -1.12 -15.05
C PRO A 235 -15.61 -1.41 -14.25
N SER A 236 -16.62 -1.91 -14.94
CA SER A 236 -17.87 -2.39 -14.34
C SER A 236 -17.69 -3.68 -13.54
N LYS A 237 -16.62 -4.44 -13.83
CA LYS A 237 -16.24 -5.66 -13.12
C LYS A 237 -14.74 -5.93 -13.27
N ILE A 238 -14.09 -6.40 -12.21
CA ILE A 238 -12.76 -7.03 -12.26
C ILE A 238 -12.88 -8.46 -11.72
N GLN A 239 -12.17 -9.41 -12.32
CA GLN A 239 -12.06 -10.77 -11.80
C GLN A 239 -10.59 -11.15 -11.63
N TYR A 240 -10.26 -11.73 -10.48
CA TYR A 240 -9.04 -12.53 -10.28
C TYR A 240 -9.42 -13.98 -10.59
N ALA A 241 -8.85 -14.53 -11.66
CA ALA A 241 -9.38 -15.71 -12.34
C ALA A 241 -8.27 -16.67 -12.74
N SER A 242 -8.60 -17.95 -12.88
CA SER A 242 -7.72 -18.93 -13.50
C SER A 242 -7.46 -18.56 -14.95
N TRP A 243 -6.20 -18.43 -15.36
CA TRP A 243 -5.87 -18.15 -16.75
C TRP A 243 -6.34 -19.28 -17.66
N SER A 244 -5.96 -20.53 -17.39
CA SER A 244 -6.37 -21.71 -18.17
C SER A 244 -7.89 -21.88 -18.28
N GLY A 245 -8.66 -21.48 -17.27
CA GLY A 245 -10.13 -21.48 -17.34
C GLY A 245 -10.69 -20.32 -18.17
N SER A 246 -10.09 -19.14 -18.07
CA SER A 246 -10.63 -17.92 -18.66
C SER A 246 -10.17 -17.66 -20.09
N VAL A 247 -9.00 -18.17 -20.50
CA VAL A 247 -8.49 -18.05 -21.88
C VAL A 247 -9.37 -18.74 -22.90
N VAL A 248 -10.08 -19.81 -22.49
CA VAL A 248 -10.97 -20.56 -23.39
C VAL A 248 -12.35 -19.94 -23.53
N THR A 249 -12.70 -18.90 -22.78
CA THR A 249 -13.98 -18.19 -22.93
C THR A 249 -13.77 -16.90 -23.71
N ALA A 250 -14.74 -16.54 -24.56
CA ALA A 250 -14.68 -15.31 -25.34
C ALA A 250 -14.82 -14.11 -24.39
N PHE A 251 -15.92 -14.06 -23.64
CA PHE A 251 -16.26 -12.91 -22.80
C PHE A 251 -16.71 -13.35 -21.40
N ASP A 252 -17.69 -14.24 -21.30
CA ASP A 252 -18.22 -14.68 -20.01
C ASP A 252 -17.27 -15.66 -19.32
N TYR A 253 -16.71 -15.24 -18.20
CA TYR A 253 -16.04 -16.13 -17.25
C TYR A 253 -16.76 -16.08 -15.90
N ALA A 254 -17.03 -17.26 -15.34
CA ALA A 254 -17.63 -17.41 -14.03
C ALA A 254 -16.55 -17.87 -13.05
N THR A 255 -16.25 -17.04 -12.05
CA THR A 255 -15.31 -17.37 -10.98
C THR A 255 -15.92 -18.35 -9.98
N ASP A 256 -15.11 -19.28 -9.47
CA ASP A 256 -15.42 -20.14 -8.34
C ASP A 256 -14.61 -19.71 -7.11
N PRO A 257 -15.23 -19.10 -6.08
CA PRO A 257 -14.51 -18.61 -4.91
C PRO A 257 -13.85 -19.70 -4.06
N ASN A 258 -14.09 -20.99 -4.34
CA ASN A 258 -13.41 -22.10 -3.68
C ASN A 258 -12.23 -22.65 -4.49
N LYS A 259 -12.01 -22.15 -5.71
CA LYS A 259 -10.95 -22.62 -6.60
C LYS A 259 -9.69 -21.83 -6.33
N ASP A 260 -8.70 -22.48 -5.71
CA ASP A 260 -7.36 -21.92 -5.54
C ASP A 260 -6.64 -21.92 -6.88
N ILE A 261 -6.16 -20.74 -7.29
CA ILE A 261 -5.47 -20.54 -8.55
C ILE A 261 -4.03 -20.05 -8.36
N ALA A 262 -3.65 -19.72 -7.12
CA ALA A 262 -2.32 -19.22 -6.77
C ALA A 262 -1.38 -20.32 -6.26
N ASP A 263 -1.94 -21.46 -5.86
CA ASP A 263 -1.16 -22.62 -5.44
C ASP A 263 -1.31 -23.78 -6.43
N GLU A 264 -0.37 -24.72 -6.36
CA GLU A 264 -0.47 -26.01 -7.03
C GLU A 264 -1.77 -26.75 -6.61
N PRO A 265 -2.48 -27.40 -7.54
CA PRO A 265 -2.02 -27.82 -8.86
C PRO A 265 -2.36 -26.87 -10.02
N ILE A 266 -2.95 -25.69 -9.74
CA ILE A 266 -3.36 -24.77 -10.81
C ILE A 266 -2.24 -23.79 -11.09
N ASN A 267 -1.86 -22.99 -10.08
CA ASN A 267 -0.76 -22.02 -10.14
C ASN A 267 -0.71 -21.24 -11.48
N ASP A 268 -1.82 -20.61 -11.86
CA ASP A 268 -2.05 -20.10 -13.22
C ASP A 268 -3.15 -19.03 -13.22
N THR A 269 -2.75 -17.76 -13.06
CA THR A 269 -3.65 -16.65 -12.75
C THR A 269 -3.75 -15.62 -13.87
N ALA A 270 -4.93 -15.02 -13.98
CA ALA A 270 -5.21 -13.87 -14.81
C ALA A 270 -6.03 -12.83 -14.07
N VAL A 271 -5.92 -11.57 -14.50
CA VAL A 271 -6.88 -10.53 -14.13
C VAL A 271 -7.70 -10.15 -15.36
N LEU A 272 -9.02 -10.18 -15.19
CA LEU A 272 -9.98 -9.85 -16.23
C LEU A 272 -10.62 -8.51 -15.92
N TYR A 273 -10.56 -7.57 -16.86
CA TYR A 273 -11.25 -6.29 -16.76
C TYR A 273 -12.47 -6.29 -17.64
N TYR A 274 -13.58 -5.74 -17.14
CA TYR A 274 -14.80 -5.60 -17.92
C TYR A 274 -15.37 -4.19 -17.88
N TRP A 275 -15.56 -3.58 -19.05
CA TRP A 275 -16.44 -2.43 -19.21
C TRP A 275 -17.66 -2.90 -20.01
N GLY A 276 -18.84 -2.85 -19.42
CA GLY A 276 -20.03 -3.45 -20.04
C GLY A 276 -20.05 -4.96 -19.94
N HIS A 277 -19.89 -5.51 -18.73
CA HIS A 277 -19.94 -6.96 -18.50
C HIS A 277 -21.32 -7.58 -18.78
N ASN A 278 -22.38 -6.78 -18.89
CA ASN A 278 -23.73 -7.20 -19.25
C ASN A 278 -24.48 -6.06 -19.97
N THR A 279 -25.68 -6.34 -20.46
CA THR A 279 -26.53 -5.36 -21.16
C THR A 279 -26.80 -4.09 -20.35
N ASN A 280 -26.93 -4.19 -19.03
CA ASN A 280 -27.22 -3.04 -18.17
C ASN A 280 -26.02 -2.10 -17.99
N SER A 281 -24.80 -2.60 -18.20
CA SER A 281 -23.56 -1.84 -18.07
C SER A 281 -22.89 -1.58 -19.43
N ALA A 282 -23.47 -2.09 -20.52
CA ALA A 282 -22.96 -1.93 -21.87
C ALA A 282 -22.87 -0.45 -22.25
N VAL A 283 -21.82 -0.10 -22.99
CA VAL A 283 -21.65 1.26 -23.49
C VAL A 283 -22.46 1.41 -24.77
N ILE A 284 -23.38 2.37 -24.79
CA ILE A 284 -24.15 2.70 -26.00
C ILE A 284 -23.29 3.62 -26.87
N LEU A 285 -23.07 3.20 -28.11
CA LEU A 285 -22.46 3.99 -29.17
C LEU A 285 -23.54 4.41 -30.15
N GLU A 286 -23.72 5.72 -30.29
CA GLU A 286 -24.59 6.27 -31.32
C GLU A 286 -24.14 5.83 -32.72
N ALA A 287 -25.10 5.75 -33.64
CA ALA A 287 -24.83 5.49 -35.05
C ALA A 287 -24.01 6.62 -35.69
N GLY A 288 -23.25 6.30 -36.74
CA GLY A 288 -22.55 7.28 -37.58
C GLY A 288 -21.41 8.03 -36.87
N GLY A 289 -20.67 7.35 -35.99
CA GLY A 289 -19.43 7.86 -35.39
C GLY A 289 -19.42 7.94 -33.87
N GLY A 290 -20.39 7.35 -33.16
CA GLY A 290 -20.37 7.28 -31.70
C GLY A 290 -19.15 6.49 -31.20
N SER A 291 -18.41 7.03 -30.24
CA SER A 291 -17.14 6.42 -29.78
C SER A 291 -16.93 6.47 -28.28
N PHE A 292 -16.13 5.54 -27.76
CA PHE A 292 -15.64 5.55 -26.38
C PHE A 292 -14.23 4.97 -26.28
N THR A 293 -13.53 5.27 -25.18
CA THR A 293 -12.22 4.71 -24.85
C THR A 293 -12.21 4.19 -23.42
N ARG A 294 -11.50 3.08 -23.18
CA ARG A 294 -11.25 2.50 -21.86
C ARG A 294 -9.78 2.17 -21.69
N THR A 295 -9.27 2.41 -20.49
CA THR A 295 -7.84 2.34 -20.21
C THR A 295 -7.61 1.65 -18.88
N ALA A 296 -6.61 0.77 -18.83
CA ALA A 296 -6.05 0.25 -17.59
C ALA A 296 -4.52 0.29 -17.69
N ALA A 297 -3.87 0.41 -16.54
CA ALA A 297 -2.42 0.53 -16.45
C ALA A 297 -1.80 -0.53 -15.54
N LEU A 298 -0.55 -0.87 -15.83
CA LEU A 298 0.31 -1.78 -15.09
C LEU A 298 1.65 -1.11 -14.78
N PHE A 299 2.22 -1.40 -13.62
CA PHE A 299 3.59 -1.02 -13.27
C PHE A 299 4.13 -1.99 -12.22
N ALA A 300 5.45 -2.07 -12.08
CA ALA A 300 6.12 -2.96 -11.15
C ALA A 300 7.06 -2.19 -10.22
N THR A 301 7.35 -2.76 -9.05
CA THR A 301 8.36 -2.25 -8.12
C THR A 301 9.14 -3.39 -7.48
N LYS A 302 10.35 -3.08 -7.01
CA LYS A 302 11.11 -3.99 -6.15
C LYS A 302 10.53 -3.93 -4.72
N PRO A 303 10.52 -5.04 -3.95
CA PRO A 303 10.15 -5.00 -2.54
C PRO A 303 11.02 -3.99 -1.79
N GLY A 304 10.41 -3.24 -0.88
CA GLY A 304 11.12 -2.18 -0.15
C GLY A 304 11.08 -0.80 -0.83
N ILE A 305 10.64 -0.70 -2.08
CA ILE A 305 10.51 0.57 -2.80
C ILE A 305 9.04 0.97 -2.86
N VAL A 306 8.74 2.20 -2.43
CA VAL A 306 7.40 2.77 -2.47
C VAL A 306 6.98 2.91 -3.93
N PRO A 307 5.83 2.36 -4.35
CA PRO A 307 5.38 2.47 -5.72
C PRO A 307 5.11 3.94 -6.04
N PRO A 308 5.59 4.46 -7.18
CA PRO A 308 5.53 5.89 -7.46
C PRO A 308 4.10 6.42 -7.66
N PHE A 309 3.13 5.54 -7.92
CA PHE A 309 1.75 5.89 -8.24
C PHE A 309 0.72 5.52 -7.17
N ILE A 310 1.15 4.76 -6.16
CA ILE A 310 0.29 4.38 -5.04
C ILE A 310 0.75 5.18 -3.85
N ASN A 311 -0.02 6.21 -3.52
CA ASN A 311 0.27 7.12 -2.42
C ASN A 311 -0.07 6.42 -1.09
N ASN A 312 0.69 5.37 -0.75
CA ASN A 312 0.54 4.62 0.49
C ASN A 312 1.19 5.39 1.64
N ASN A 313 0.66 6.55 1.97
CA ASN A 313 1.09 7.27 3.17
C ASN A 313 0.38 6.66 4.38
N ILE A 314 1.13 6.19 5.38
CA ILE A 314 0.57 5.75 6.66
C ILE A 314 0.76 6.83 7.72
N CYS A 315 -0.25 6.98 8.57
CA CYS A 315 -0.18 7.83 9.75
C CYS A 315 0.41 7.02 10.89
N ALA A 316 1.57 7.42 11.39
CA ALA A 316 2.20 6.79 12.54
C ALA A 316 2.17 7.75 13.73
N GLU A 317 1.59 7.27 14.82
CA GLU A 317 1.56 7.96 16.11
C GLU A 317 2.77 7.56 16.94
N PHE A 318 3.63 8.53 17.26
CA PHE A 318 4.79 8.32 18.11
C PHE A 318 4.65 9.09 19.41
N ILE A 319 5.05 8.46 20.52
CA ILE A 319 5.25 9.19 21.77
C ILE A 319 6.57 9.96 21.67
N ARG A 320 6.50 11.25 21.41
CA ARG A 320 7.67 12.14 21.38
C ARG A 320 7.91 12.78 22.73
N ILE A 321 9.19 12.86 23.12
CA ILE A 321 9.64 13.69 24.22
C ILE A 321 9.99 15.06 23.65
N PHE A 322 9.24 16.09 24.00
CA PHE A 322 9.44 17.45 23.47
C PHE A 322 10.50 18.20 24.27
N GLY A 323 10.48 18.04 25.58
CA GLY A 323 11.43 18.64 26.50
C GLY A 323 11.84 17.67 27.59
N ALA A 324 13.09 17.81 28.05
CA ALA A 324 13.58 17.17 29.25
C ALA A 324 14.40 18.19 30.03
N CYS A 325 14.07 18.39 31.31
CA CYS A 325 14.78 19.30 32.20
C CYS A 325 15.23 18.53 33.44
N ARG A 326 16.51 18.62 33.78
CA ARG A 326 17.06 18.16 35.06
C ARG A 326 17.13 19.35 36.00
N GLN A 327 16.50 19.22 37.16
CA GLN A 327 16.46 20.26 38.19
C GLN A 327 16.97 19.73 39.51
N GLU A 328 17.83 20.51 40.18
CA GLU A 328 18.20 20.28 41.57
C GLU A 328 17.23 21.05 42.48
N ALA A 329 16.68 20.36 43.47
CA ALA A 329 15.72 20.90 44.40
C ALA A 329 16.20 20.64 45.83
N GLU A 330 16.30 21.70 46.63
CA GLU A 330 16.72 21.64 48.02
C GLU A 330 15.68 22.31 48.90
N ARG A 331 15.33 21.66 50.02
CA ARG A 331 14.51 22.28 51.05
C ARG A 331 14.95 21.86 52.44
N THR A 332 15.01 22.84 53.33
CA THR A 332 15.23 22.63 54.75
C THR A 332 13.93 22.78 55.54
N MET A 333 13.69 21.87 56.48
CA MET A 333 12.60 21.96 57.45
C MET A 333 13.14 21.80 58.86
N THR A 334 12.56 22.54 59.79
CA THR A 334 12.82 22.39 61.22
C THR A 334 11.57 21.85 61.90
N PHE A 335 11.73 20.80 62.71
CA PHE A 335 10.63 20.27 63.50
C PHE A 335 11.15 19.71 64.83
N ARG A 336 10.24 19.58 65.78
CA ARG A 336 10.54 19.05 67.11
C ARG A 336 10.24 17.56 67.16
N ILE A 337 11.17 16.79 67.71
CA ILE A 337 10.91 15.41 68.11
C ILE A 337 10.85 15.39 69.64
N PRO A 338 9.66 15.24 70.24
CA PRO A 338 9.48 15.30 71.70
C PRO A 338 10.37 14.33 72.47
N GLU A 339 10.71 13.18 71.87
CA GLU A 339 11.47 12.09 72.48
C GLU A 339 12.99 12.31 72.48
N LEU A 340 13.50 13.33 71.77
CA LEU A 340 14.91 13.70 71.83
C LEU A 340 15.20 14.42 73.16
N LYS A 341 15.66 13.68 74.17
CA LYS A 341 16.46 14.26 75.26
C LYS A 341 17.86 14.53 74.72
N LEU A 342 18.51 15.60 75.20
CA LEU A 342 19.84 16.03 74.74
C LEU A 342 20.78 14.81 74.59
N ARG A 343 21.10 14.47 73.33
CA ARG A 343 21.96 13.35 72.84
C ARG A 343 21.20 12.01 72.78
N THR A 344 20.91 11.42 71.60
CA THR A 344 21.84 11.13 70.50
C THR A 344 21.05 10.91 69.18
N TYR A 345 21.22 11.80 68.21
CA TYR A 345 20.69 11.65 66.84
C TYR A 345 21.72 10.91 65.97
N LEU A 346 21.29 9.91 65.20
CA LEU A 346 22.20 9.05 64.42
C LEU A 346 22.21 9.40 62.92
N GLY A 347 21.11 9.95 62.39
CA GLY A 347 21.03 10.33 60.99
C GLY A 347 19.62 10.26 60.41
N CYS A 348 19.50 10.70 59.16
CA CYS A 348 18.30 10.61 58.34
C CYS A 348 18.57 9.67 57.17
N SER A 349 17.57 8.88 56.80
CA SER A 349 17.58 8.13 55.53
C SER A 349 16.24 8.29 54.82
N ILE A 350 16.23 8.30 53.49
CA ILE A 350 15.01 8.39 52.68
C ILE A 350 14.52 6.96 52.41
N LYS A 351 13.30 6.63 52.84
CA LYS A 351 12.69 5.31 52.62
C LYS A 351 11.81 5.23 51.38
N SER A 352 11.19 6.35 51.01
CA SER A 352 10.37 6.44 49.81
C SER A 352 10.41 7.86 49.28
N ARG A 353 10.29 7.99 47.96
CA ARG A 353 10.31 9.24 47.23
C ARG A 353 9.27 9.17 46.11
N ARG A 354 8.49 10.23 45.93
CA ARG A 354 7.50 10.36 44.86
C ARG A 354 7.54 11.77 44.28
N CYS A 355 7.28 11.84 42.98
CA CYS A 355 7.20 13.09 42.23
C CYS A 355 5.81 13.20 41.59
N PHE A 356 5.15 14.33 41.78
CA PHE A 356 3.85 14.60 41.16
C PHE A 356 3.89 15.96 40.49
N VAL A 357 3.39 16.04 39.26
CA VAL A 357 3.09 17.32 38.62
C VAL A 357 1.72 17.76 39.12
N LEU A 358 1.66 18.87 39.86
CA LEU A 358 0.41 19.37 40.44
C LEU A 358 -0.41 20.16 39.42
N ARG A 359 0.27 21.03 38.67
CA ARG A 359 -0.33 21.83 37.59
C ARG A 359 0.75 22.29 36.62
N THR A 360 0.33 22.56 35.40
CA THR A 360 1.12 23.22 34.35
C THR A 360 0.42 24.52 33.96
N SER A 361 1.19 25.57 33.65
CA SER A 361 0.63 26.77 33.02
C SER A 361 0.18 26.47 31.59
N GLU A 362 -0.55 27.40 30.99
CA GLU A 362 -0.72 27.42 29.53
C GLU A 362 0.65 27.66 28.86
N PRO A 363 0.89 27.09 27.65
CA PRO A 363 2.10 27.34 26.89
C PRO A 363 2.18 28.81 26.45
N ASN A 364 3.37 29.40 26.48
CA ASN A 364 3.60 30.72 25.89
C ASN A 364 3.84 30.63 24.36
N GLU A 365 4.15 31.76 23.71
CA GLU A 365 4.47 31.81 22.26
C GLU A 365 5.64 30.92 21.84
N ALA A 366 6.52 30.54 22.78
CA ALA A 366 7.63 29.62 22.56
C ALA A 366 7.32 28.18 23.02
N GLU A 367 6.05 27.87 23.28
CA GLU A 367 5.56 26.56 23.75
C GLU A 367 6.16 26.10 25.09
N ILE A 368 6.63 27.04 25.90
CA ILE A 368 7.19 26.76 27.23
C ILE A 368 6.08 26.85 28.27
N VAL A 369 5.97 25.81 29.11
CA VAL A 369 5.06 25.78 30.28
C VAL A 369 5.85 25.84 31.58
N GLU A 370 5.26 26.45 32.60
CA GLU A 370 5.72 26.35 33.98
C GLU A 370 5.01 25.19 34.68
N ALA A 371 5.78 24.18 35.12
CA ALA A 371 5.29 23.02 35.83
C ALA A 371 5.56 23.16 37.34
N ILE A 372 4.49 23.07 38.15
CA ILE A 372 4.61 23.00 39.61
C ILE A 372 4.65 21.53 40.03
N ILE A 373 5.74 21.16 40.70
CA ILE A 373 6.06 19.79 41.05
C ILE A 373 6.03 19.63 42.56
N LEU A 374 5.30 18.64 43.06
CA LEU A 374 5.33 18.20 44.44
C LEU A 374 6.33 17.04 44.59
N LEU A 375 7.34 17.25 45.42
CA LEU A 375 8.27 16.21 45.84
C LEU A 375 7.86 15.75 47.23
N SER A 376 7.66 14.44 47.37
CA SER A 376 7.18 13.79 48.59
C SER A 376 8.16 12.72 49.04
N PHE A 377 8.73 12.89 50.23
CA PHE A 377 9.72 11.99 50.81
C PHE A 377 9.23 11.42 52.14
N VAL A 378 9.46 10.12 52.36
CA VAL A 378 9.30 9.51 53.69
C VAL A 378 10.68 9.39 54.31
N LEU A 379 10.94 10.25 55.29
CA LEU A 379 12.21 10.32 56.00
C LEU A 379 12.16 9.40 57.22
N ASP A 380 13.18 8.59 57.41
CA ASP A 380 13.42 7.75 58.58
C ASP A 380 14.54 8.35 59.43
N TYR A 381 14.17 8.88 60.57
CA TYR A 381 15.08 9.43 61.56
C TYR A 381 15.49 8.36 62.56
N GLN A 382 16.79 8.09 62.63
CA GLN A 382 17.37 7.14 63.56
C GLN A 382 17.83 7.88 64.82
N ILE A 383 17.27 7.50 65.97
CA ILE A 383 17.54 8.16 67.25
C ILE A 383 17.89 7.10 68.28
N SER A 384 18.97 7.30 69.04
CA SER A 384 19.32 6.41 70.15
C SER A 384 18.70 6.92 71.44
N ILE A 385 17.79 6.13 72.01
CA ILE A 385 17.15 6.40 73.30
C ILE A 385 17.52 5.26 74.24
N SER A 386 18.26 5.58 75.31
CA SER A 386 18.73 4.60 76.30
C SER A 386 19.46 3.40 75.68
N GLY A 387 20.28 3.65 74.65
CA GLY A 387 21.05 2.62 73.96
C GLY A 387 20.28 1.79 72.91
N ARG A 388 18.99 2.09 72.67
CA ARG A 388 18.21 1.45 71.61
C ARG A 388 17.92 2.43 70.47
N ILE A 389 18.13 1.99 69.24
CA ILE A 389 17.79 2.75 68.03
C ILE A 389 16.27 2.70 67.84
N ARG A 390 15.65 3.87 67.73
CA ARG A 390 14.27 4.04 67.31
C ARG A 390 14.23 4.72 65.95
N HIS A 391 13.28 4.28 65.13
CA HIS A 391 12.97 4.84 63.83
C HIS A 391 11.73 5.73 63.95
N ILE A 392 11.85 6.97 63.49
CA ILE A 392 10.72 7.89 63.42
C ILE A 392 10.51 8.28 61.97
N PHE A 393 9.38 7.86 61.41
CA PHE A 393 9.00 8.20 60.05
C PHE A 393 8.28 9.55 60.01
N ARG A 394 8.67 10.40 59.07
CA ARG A 394 8.00 11.67 58.77
C ARG A 394 7.85 11.86 57.28
N LEU A 395 6.69 12.37 56.88
CA LEU A 395 6.45 12.82 55.53
C LEU A 395 7.03 14.23 55.37
N PHE A 396 7.81 14.42 54.31
CA PHE A 396 8.43 15.67 53.94
C PHE A 396 8.01 16.02 52.52
N ASN A 397 7.18 17.05 52.41
CA ASN A 397 6.63 17.48 51.13
C ASN A 397 7.07 18.91 50.86
N PHE A 398 7.56 19.17 49.66
CA PHE A 398 7.78 20.53 49.19
C PHE A 398 7.58 20.63 47.68
N THR A 399 7.27 21.83 47.23
CA THR A 399 7.05 22.13 45.83
C THR A 399 8.26 22.81 45.21
N THR A 400 8.54 22.48 43.95
CA THR A 400 9.48 23.21 43.09
C THR A 400 8.78 23.59 41.78
N THR A 401 9.27 24.62 41.09
CA THR A 401 8.78 25.02 39.77
C THR A 401 9.88 24.87 38.73
N THR A 402 9.52 24.47 37.51
CA THR A 402 10.46 24.43 36.38
C THR A 402 9.77 24.84 35.08
N SER A 403 10.54 25.38 34.15
CA SER A 403 10.09 25.67 32.79
C SER A 403 10.53 24.56 31.85
N ILE A 404 9.61 24.06 31.02
CA ILE A 404 9.89 22.99 30.06
C ILE A 404 9.14 23.24 28.76
N LEU A 405 9.76 22.91 27.63
CA LEU A 405 9.10 22.91 26.32
C LEU A 405 8.01 21.84 26.32
N ALA A 406 6.75 22.26 26.21
CA ALA A 406 5.58 21.39 26.25
C ALA A 406 4.49 21.99 25.36
N PRO A 407 4.49 21.66 24.05
CA PRO A 407 3.45 22.06 23.13
C PRO A 407 2.05 21.64 23.61
N GLU A 408 1.02 22.21 22.99
CA GLU A 408 -0.36 21.84 23.25
C GLU A 408 -0.59 20.32 23.05
N GLY A 409 -1.43 19.71 23.88
CA GLY A 409 -1.68 18.26 23.86
C GLY A 409 -0.58 17.38 24.50
N THR A 410 0.49 17.97 25.03
CA THR A 410 1.52 17.22 25.76
C THR A 410 1.22 17.05 27.25
N ARG A 411 1.67 15.94 27.82
CA ARG A 411 1.60 15.63 29.26
C ARG A 411 2.99 15.76 29.89
N VAL A 412 3.09 16.58 30.92
CA VAL A 412 4.30 16.70 31.74
C VAL A 412 4.32 15.62 32.82
N SER A 413 5.45 14.97 33.00
CA SER A 413 5.72 14.01 34.08
C SER A 413 7.05 14.29 34.76
N CYS A 414 7.24 13.75 35.96
CA CYS A 414 8.47 13.96 36.71
C CYS A 414 8.89 12.70 37.48
N GLU A 415 10.20 12.58 37.70
CA GLU A 415 10.85 11.45 38.36
C GLU A 415 12.02 11.93 39.23
N ILE A 416 12.23 11.34 40.40
CA ILE A 416 13.38 11.65 41.26
C ILE A 416 14.50 10.66 40.95
N LEU A 417 15.59 11.16 40.35
CA LEU A 417 16.75 10.35 40.00
C LEU A 417 17.59 10.04 41.25
N GLU A 418 17.97 11.09 41.96
CA GLU A 418 18.87 11.05 43.12
C GLU A 418 18.29 11.88 44.26
N SER A 419 18.54 11.46 45.50
CA SER A 419 18.06 12.19 46.67
C SER A 419 18.88 11.84 47.92
N SER A 420 19.19 12.85 48.73
CA SER A 420 19.89 12.71 50.01
C SER A 420 19.16 13.51 51.10
N CYS A 421 19.38 13.14 52.35
CA CYS A 421 18.96 13.97 53.47
C CYS A 421 20.09 14.11 54.49
N GLU A 422 20.30 15.34 54.94
CA GLU A 422 21.22 15.70 56.00
C GLU A 422 20.44 16.34 57.13
N SER A 423 20.79 16.04 58.38
CA SER A 423 20.13 16.71 59.50
C SER A 423 21.07 17.04 60.63
N THR A 424 20.81 18.18 61.25
CA THR A 424 21.54 18.68 62.40
C THR A 424 20.57 18.89 63.57
N VAL A 425 21.04 18.65 64.80
CA VAL A 425 20.26 18.87 66.01
C VAL A 425 20.66 20.19 66.64
N SER A 426 19.69 21.08 66.82
CA SER A 426 19.87 22.35 67.52
C SER A 426 19.70 22.18 69.04
N THR A 427 20.19 23.14 69.82
CA THR A 427 20.21 23.16 71.30
C THR A 427 18.82 23.00 71.95
N ASN A 428 17.74 23.28 71.23
CA ASN A 428 16.35 23.18 71.70
C ASN A 428 15.63 21.88 71.29
N CYS A 429 16.37 20.81 70.98
CA CYS A 429 15.82 19.54 70.47
C CYS A 429 15.00 19.70 69.17
N LEU A 430 15.36 20.72 68.39
CA LEU A 430 14.86 20.91 67.03
C LEU A 430 15.81 20.20 66.07
N ILE A 431 15.25 19.37 65.18
CA ILE A 431 16.00 18.80 64.08
C ILE A 431 15.78 19.68 62.86
N GLN A 432 16.88 20.16 62.29
CA GLN A 432 16.89 20.83 61.01
C GLN A 432 17.34 19.80 59.97
N THR A 433 16.43 19.42 59.07
CA THR A 433 16.72 18.47 57.99
C THR A 433 16.68 19.18 56.65
N THR A 434 17.74 19.04 55.88
CA THR A 434 17.82 19.43 54.48
C THR A 434 17.65 18.18 53.62
N VAL A 435 16.70 18.22 52.70
CA VAL A 435 16.53 17.20 51.64
C VAL A 435 16.99 17.82 50.33
N GLN A 436 17.92 17.15 49.65
CA GLN A 436 18.35 17.49 48.30
C GLN A 436 17.86 16.40 47.35
N ALA A 437 17.38 16.80 46.17
CA ALA A 437 16.93 15.87 45.15
C ALA A 437 17.24 16.37 43.73
N THR A 438 17.68 15.46 42.87
CA THR A 438 17.70 15.66 41.42
C THR A 438 16.40 15.14 40.84
N VAL A 439 15.65 16.01 40.16
CA VAL A 439 14.38 15.71 39.51
C VAL A 439 14.54 15.79 38.01
N LEU A 440 14.07 14.78 37.29
CA LEU A 440 13.94 14.79 35.85
C LEU A 440 12.48 15.04 35.48
N VAL A 441 12.24 16.10 34.71
CA VAL A 441 10.93 16.51 34.24
C VAL A 441 10.91 16.34 32.74
N ARG A 442 9.86 15.70 32.21
CA ARG A 442 9.69 15.42 30.78
C ARG A 442 8.31 15.83 30.31
N SER A 443 8.22 16.39 29.12
CA SER A 443 6.95 16.55 28.39
C SER A 443 6.85 15.46 27.32
N LYS A 444 5.71 14.78 27.27
CA LYS A 444 5.43 13.73 26.29
C LYS A 444 4.12 14.03 25.57
N GLY A 445 4.11 13.97 24.25
CA GLY A 445 2.88 14.05 23.46
C GLY A 445 2.84 12.99 22.39
N ILE A 446 1.67 12.82 21.80
CA ILE A 446 1.51 12.01 20.58
C ILE A 446 1.78 12.95 19.41
N GLU A 447 2.73 12.59 18.56
CA GLU A 447 2.95 13.25 17.28
C GLU A 447 2.56 12.28 16.17
N THR A 448 1.67 12.73 15.31
CA THR A 448 1.29 11.98 14.10
C THR A 448 2.20 12.45 12.97
N THR A 449 2.92 11.52 12.35
CA THR A 449 3.71 11.80 11.16
C THR A 449 3.26 10.91 10.01
N ILE A 450 3.34 11.46 8.80
CA ILE A 450 3.05 10.73 7.58
C ILE A 450 4.34 10.03 7.15
N LEU A 451 4.34 8.71 7.21
CA LEU A 451 5.43 7.90 6.70
C LEU A 451 5.05 7.30 5.35
N PRO A 452 5.94 7.34 4.35
CA PRO A 452 5.73 6.59 3.13
C PRO A 452 5.77 5.10 3.48
N PHE A 453 4.68 4.38 3.22
CA PHE A 453 4.54 2.96 3.54
C PHE A 453 5.39 2.13 2.59
N VAL A 454 6.28 1.37 3.19
CA VAL A 454 7.01 0.31 2.52
C VAL A 454 6.28 -0.99 2.88
N ALA A 455 5.72 -1.65 1.87
CA ALA A 455 4.89 -2.85 2.02
C ALA A 455 5.55 -3.90 2.93
N GLY A 456 4.79 -4.42 3.90
CA GLY A 456 5.23 -5.52 4.77
C GLY A 456 4.47 -5.71 6.09
N CYS A 457 3.66 -4.75 6.54
CA CYS A 457 2.86 -4.88 7.77
C CYS A 457 1.42 -4.36 7.58
N PRO A 458 0.39 -5.02 8.12
CA PRO A 458 -0.97 -4.50 8.08
C PRO A 458 -1.09 -3.23 8.93
N THR A 459 -1.39 -2.10 8.30
CA THR A 459 -1.63 -0.82 8.98
C THR A 459 -2.92 -0.18 8.46
N SER A 460 -3.64 0.52 9.33
CA SER A 460 -4.82 1.31 8.94
C SER A 460 -4.43 2.55 8.14
N LEU A 461 -5.15 2.83 7.06
CA LEU A 461 -5.02 4.06 6.26
C LEU A 461 -5.56 5.28 7.04
N CYS A 462 -5.03 6.47 6.76
CA CYS A 462 -5.42 7.71 7.44
C CYS A 462 -6.90 8.06 7.17
N ASN A 463 -7.59 8.61 8.18
CA ASN A 463 -8.83 9.38 7.98
C ASN A 463 -8.47 10.87 8.12
N PRO A 464 -8.56 11.69 7.06
CA PRO A 464 -8.19 13.11 7.12
C PRO A 464 -9.12 13.98 7.98
N GLU A 465 -10.21 13.41 8.52
CA GLU A 465 -11.18 14.10 9.38
C GLU A 465 -11.17 13.67 10.85
N ALA A 466 -10.17 12.88 11.30
CA ALA A 466 -10.09 12.36 12.67
C ALA A 466 -9.33 13.29 13.65
#